data_AF-L7F047-F1
#
_entry.id   AF-L7F047-F1
#
_cell.length_a   1.000
_cell.length_b   1.000
_cell.length_c   1.000
_cell.angle_alpha   90.00
_cell.angle_beta   90.00
_cell.angle_gamma   90.00
#
_symmetry.space_group_name_H-M   'P 1'
#
loop_
_entity.id
_entity.type
_entity.pdbx_description
1 polymer ?
#
loop_
_entity_poly.entity_id
_entity_poly.type
_entity_poly.pdbx_seq_one_letter_code
_entity_poly.pdbx_strand_id
1 'polypeptide(L)'
;MVPPAPVRPQGGGVVDSIRVIRPRIAFLENVSNIRTRGLEVVLGDLAEIGYRARWVCVRATAAQPPHLRDRWFCVATPEDPDEQPRL
;
A
#
# COMPACT_ATOMS: atom_id res chain seq x y z
N MET A 1 -27.74 -4.21 7.39
CA MET A 1 -26.99 -3.36 8.34
C MET A 1 -25.63 -3.07 7.71
N VAL A 2 -25.48 -1.91 7.08
CA VAL A 2 -24.19 -1.47 6.53
C VAL A 2 -23.32 -1.10 7.74
N PRO A 3 -22.11 -1.67 7.91
CA PRO A 3 -21.22 -1.25 8.99
C PRO A 3 -20.93 0.25 8.86
N PRO A 4 -20.82 1.00 9.97
CA PRO A 4 -20.51 2.41 9.90
C PRO A 4 -19.18 2.60 9.14
N ALA A 5 -19.15 3.57 8.23
CA ALA A 5 -17.91 3.94 7.54
C ALA A 5 -16.84 4.25 8.60
N PRO A 6 -15.61 3.72 8.46
CA PRO A 6 -14.55 3.98 9.42
C PRO A 6 -14.32 5.48 9.55
N VAL A 7 -14.32 5.99 10.78
CA VAL A 7 -14.00 7.39 11.09
C VAL A 7 -12.54 7.62 10.68
N ARG A 8 -12.32 8.42 9.63
CA ARG A 8 -10.96 8.71 9.16
C ARG A 8 -10.23 9.65 10.11
N PRO A 9 -8.94 9.41 10.41
CA PRO A 9 -8.10 10.42 11.04
C PRO A 9 -8.01 11.65 10.13
N GLN A 10 -8.11 12.83 10.73
CA GLN A 10 -8.15 14.10 10.02
C GLN A 10 -6.73 14.49 9.57
N GLY A 11 -6.42 14.21 8.30
CA GLY A 11 -5.36 14.82 7.49
C GLY A 11 -3.89 14.51 7.87
N GLY A 12 -3.14 13.94 6.93
CA GLY A 12 -1.67 13.94 6.97
C GLY A 12 -0.99 12.59 6.74
N GLY A 13 -1.58 11.69 5.96
CA GLY A 13 -1.01 10.37 5.66
C GLY A 13 -0.39 10.26 4.27
N VAL A 14 0.38 9.19 4.04
CA VAL A 14 0.95 8.88 2.71
C VAL A 14 -0.16 8.74 1.64
N VAL A 15 -1.32 8.17 1.99
CA VAL A 15 -2.46 8.08 1.06
C VAL A 15 -2.98 9.47 0.68
N ASP A 16 -3.04 10.42 1.61
CA ASP A 16 -3.45 11.80 1.27
C ASP A 16 -2.49 12.42 0.26
N SER A 17 -1.18 12.19 0.42
CA SER A 17 -0.18 12.65 -0.54
C SER A 17 -0.39 11.99 -1.91
N ILE A 18 -0.66 10.68 -1.97
CA ILE A 18 -0.96 9.98 -3.23
C ILE A 18 -2.23 10.53 -3.87
N ARG A 19 -3.26 10.82 -3.08
CA ARG A 19 -4.53 11.40 -3.57
C ARG A 19 -4.33 12.76 -4.21
N VAL A 20 -3.47 13.61 -3.63
CA VAL A 20 -3.18 14.96 -4.14
C VAL A 20 -2.25 14.92 -5.34
N ILE A 21 -1.14 14.17 -5.26
CA ILE A 21 -0.09 14.14 -6.29
C ILE A 21 -0.53 13.30 -7.50
N ARG A 22 -1.38 12.30 -7.30
CA ARG A 22 -1.83 11.33 -8.32
C ARG A 22 -0.66 10.71 -9.11
N PRO A 23 0.36 10.13 -8.45
CA PRO A 23 1.50 9.53 -9.14
C PRO A 23 1.07 8.32 -10.00
N ARG A 24 1.75 8.09 -11.11
CA ARG A 24 1.55 6.89 -11.95
C ARG A 24 1.88 5.59 -11.20
N ILE A 25 2.85 5.66 -10.30
CA ILE A 25 3.30 4.54 -9.46
C ILE A 25 3.57 5.07 -8.05
N ALA A 26 3.01 4.40 -7.03
CA ALA A 26 3.40 4.58 -5.64
C ALA A 26 4.06 3.30 -5.13
N PHE A 27 5.27 3.40 -4.60
CA PHE A 27 6.00 2.30 -3.97
C PHE A 27 6.06 2.54 -2.45
N LEU A 28 5.51 1.60 -1.68
CA LEU A 28 5.40 1.70 -0.23
C LEU A 28 6.19 0.58 0.44
N GLU A 29 6.86 0.92 1.55
CA GLU A 29 7.56 -0.02 2.42
C GLU A 29 7.03 0.11 3.84
N ASN A 30 6.91 -1.02 4.54
CA ASN A 30 6.64 -1.06 5.97
C ASN A 30 7.15 -2.38 6.58
N VAL A 31 7.13 -2.48 7.91
CA VAL A 31 7.34 -3.76 8.61
C VAL A 31 6.21 -4.74 8.30
N SER A 32 6.51 -6.04 8.26
CA SER A 32 5.53 -7.09 7.93
C SER A 32 4.32 -7.17 8.87
N ASN A 33 4.43 -6.62 10.08
CA ASN A 33 3.31 -6.56 11.04
C ASN A 33 2.12 -5.75 10.53
N ILE A 34 2.27 -4.94 9.47
CA ILE A 34 1.13 -4.24 8.86
C ILE A 34 0.05 -5.22 8.38
N ARG A 35 0.43 -6.44 7.98
CA ARG A 35 -0.51 -7.50 7.56
C ARG A 35 -1.63 -7.79 8.57
N THR A 36 -1.39 -7.57 9.86
CA THR A 36 -2.36 -7.85 10.92
C THR A 36 -2.81 -6.60 11.67
N ARG A 37 -2.29 -5.41 11.30
CA ARG A 37 -2.48 -4.17 12.06
C ARG A 37 -2.89 -2.97 11.19
N GLY A 38 -3.38 -3.18 9.98
CA GLY A 38 -3.81 -2.07 9.13
C GLY A 38 -3.58 -2.23 7.63
N LEU A 39 -3.22 -3.42 7.15
CA LEU A 39 -3.11 -3.68 5.71
C LEU A 39 -4.45 -3.43 5.00
N GLU A 40 -5.55 -3.88 5.59
CA GLU A 40 -6.90 -3.67 5.11
C GLU A 40 -7.27 -2.18 5.02
N VAL A 41 -6.80 -1.37 5.97
CA VAL A 41 -6.98 0.09 5.95
C VAL A 41 -6.21 0.70 4.78
N VAL A 42 -4.92 0.37 4.64
CA VAL A 42 -4.09 0.91 3.55
C VAL A 42 -4.63 0.50 2.18
N LEU A 43 -5.01 -0.76 1.99
CA LEU A 43 -5.55 -1.25 0.72
C LEU A 43 -6.93 -0.65 0.42
N GLY A 44 -7.79 -0.53 1.44
CA GLY A 44 -9.10 0.11 1.29
C GLY A 44 -8.98 1.59 0.94
N ASP A 45 -8.11 2.31 1.63
CA ASP A 45 -7.84 3.73 1.39
C ASP A 45 -7.26 3.96 -0.03
N LEU A 46 -6.32 3.11 -0.49
CA LEU A 46 -5.79 3.16 -1.85
C LEU A 46 -6.88 2.87 -2.90
N ALA A 47 -7.72 1.86 -2.68
CA ALA A 47 -8.83 1.54 -3.58
C ALA A 47 -9.84 2.70 -3.66
N GLU A 48 -10.14 3.33 -2.53
CA GLU A 48 -11.09 4.45 -2.48
C GLU A 48 -10.60 5.69 -3.24
N ILE A 49 -9.29 5.90 -3.32
CA ILE A 49 -8.69 6.97 -4.15
C ILE A 49 -8.41 6.50 -5.59
N GLY A 50 -8.92 5.34 -5.99
CA GLY A 50 -8.85 4.80 -7.35
C GLY A 50 -7.47 4.22 -7.71
N TYR A 51 -6.78 3.59 -6.76
CA TYR A 51 -5.54 2.85 -6.99
C TYR A 51 -5.74 1.36 -6.74
N ARG A 52 -5.28 0.55 -7.69
CA ARG A 52 -5.06 -0.88 -7.50
C ARG A 52 -3.68 -1.10 -6.90
N ALA A 53 -3.60 -1.99 -5.91
CA ALA A 53 -2.37 -2.32 -5.22
C ALA A 53 -2.03 -3.82 -5.32
N ARG A 54 -0.73 -4.12 -5.49
CA ARG A 54 -0.14 -5.45 -5.29
C ARG A 54 0.91 -5.35 -4.21
N TRP A 55 1.04 -6.38 -3.39
CA TRP A 55 1.99 -6.37 -2.28
C TRP A 55 2.59 -7.75 -2.02
N VAL A 56 3.74 -7.75 -1.36
CA VAL A 56 4.48 -8.96 -0.97
C VAL A 56 5.26 -8.69 0.31
N CYS A 57 5.49 -9.72 1.12
CA CYS A 57 6.48 -9.66 2.19
C CYS A 57 7.76 -10.37 1.74
N VAL A 58 8.89 -9.68 1.81
CA VAL A 58 10.21 -10.22 1.46
C VAL A 58 11.03 -10.35 2.73
N ARG A 59 11.67 -11.52 2.89
CA ARG A 59 12.60 -11.77 3.99
C ARG A 59 14.01 -11.41 3.54
N ALA A 60 14.73 -10.63 4.35
CA ALA A 60 16.10 -10.20 4.04
C ALA A 60 17.11 -11.36 3.93
N THR A 61 16.76 -12.58 4.35
CA THR A 61 17.64 -13.77 4.24
C THR A 61 17.94 -14.22 2.80
N ALA A 62 17.37 -13.56 1.78
CA ALA A 62 17.80 -13.71 0.38
C ALA A 62 19.18 -13.06 0.09
N ALA A 63 19.73 -12.26 1.00
CA ALA A 63 21.10 -11.73 0.96
C ALA A 63 21.70 -11.79 2.39
N GLN A 64 22.72 -12.64 2.62
CA GLN A 64 23.39 -12.89 3.92
C GLN A 64 23.86 -11.57 4.58
N PRO A 65 23.70 -11.27 5.92
CA PRO A 65 23.61 -12.12 7.13
C PRO A 65 22.30 -11.91 7.98
N PRO A 66 22.08 -12.59 9.14
CA PRO A 66 20.75 -12.86 9.71
C PRO A 66 20.21 -11.72 10.58
N HIS A 67 19.73 -10.66 9.93
CA HIS A 67 18.65 -9.89 10.51
C HIS A 67 17.34 -10.41 9.90
N LEU A 68 16.43 -10.93 10.72
CA LEU A 68 15.07 -11.34 10.32
C LEU A 68 14.22 -10.11 10.00
N ARG A 69 14.69 -9.30 9.03
CA ARG A 69 14.06 -8.06 8.64
C ARG A 69 13.06 -8.37 7.55
N ASP A 70 11.93 -8.92 7.98
CA ASP A 70 10.79 -9.12 7.10
C ASP A 70 10.16 -7.75 6.84
N ARG A 71 10.04 -7.42 5.55
CA ARG A 71 9.43 -6.16 5.10
C ARG A 71 8.30 -6.42 4.14
N TRP A 72 7.24 -5.65 4.33
CA TRP A 72 6.13 -5.54 3.42
C TRP A 72 6.45 -4.47 2.39
N PHE A 73 6.25 -4.83 1.12
CA PHE A 73 6.38 -3.93 -0.01
C PHE A 73 5.08 -3.91 -0.77
N CYS A 74 4.71 -2.74 -1.29
CA CYS A 74 3.52 -2.57 -2.10
C CYS A 74 3.77 -1.62 -3.27
N VAL A 75 3.26 -2.01 -4.42
CA VAL A 75 3.17 -1.17 -5.61
C VAL A 75 1.70 -0.87 -5.84
N ALA A 76 1.37 0.41 -5.96
CA ALA A 76 0.04 0.87 -6.30
C ALA A 76 0.06 1.71 -7.58
N THR A 77 -0.92 1.49 -8.45
CA THR A 77 -1.12 2.21 -9.71
C THR A 77 -2.60 2.61 -9.85
N PRO A 78 -2.95 3.71 -10.54
CA PRO A 78 -4.34 4.06 -10.79
C PRO A 78 -5.13 2.88 -11.42
N GLU A 79 -6.39 2.69 -11.03
CA GLU A 79 -7.27 1.62 -11.55
C GLU A 79 -7.63 1.79 -13.03
N ASP A 80 -7.58 3.01 -13.52
CA ASP A 80 -7.78 3.34 -14.93
C ASP A 80 -6.45 3.80 -15.54
N PRO A 81 -5.76 2.92 -16.29
CA PRO A 81 -4.69 3.33 -17.17
C PRO A 81 -4.90 2.74 -18.58
N ASP A 82 -4.89 3.56 -19.63
CA ASP A 82 -4.53 3.11 -21.01
C ASP A 82 -3.09 2.52 -21.10
N GLU A 83 -2.45 2.21 -19.97
CA GLU A 83 -1.08 1.74 -19.86
C GLU A 83 -0.97 0.73 -18.71
N GLN A 84 -1.22 -0.54 -19.02
CA GLN A 84 -0.52 -1.62 -18.32
C GLN A 84 0.99 -1.31 -18.40
N PRO A 85 1.78 -1.46 -17.32
CA PRO A 85 3.22 -1.44 -17.48
C PRO A 85 3.56 -2.61 -18.40
N ARG A 86 3.97 -2.30 -19.64
CA ARG A 86 4.53 -3.26 -20.57
C ARG A 86 5.86 -3.71 -19.97
N LEU A 87 5.81 -4.81 -19.22
CA LEU A 87 6.96 -5.66 -18.97
C LEU A 87 7.08 -6.66 -20.12
#